data_AF-A0A523MV78-F1
#
_entry.id   AF-A0A523MV78-F1
#
_cell.length_a   1.000
_cell.length_b   1.000
_cell.length_c   1.000
_cell.angle_alpha   90.00
_cell.angle_beta   90.00
_cell.angle_gamma   90.00
#
_symmetry.space_group_name_H-M   'P 1'
#
loop_
_entity.id
_entity.type
_entity.pdbx_description
1 polymer ?
#
loop_
_entity_poly.entity_id
_entity_poly.type
_entity_poly.pdbx_seq_one_letter_code
_entity_poly.pdbx_strand_id
1 'polypeptide(L)' 'MDQQICRSCNKEYIKEMPACPHCGTHRNPNIPNYPRMGGGAFMTMWIFFVILIVTLLISMFTFPD' A
#
# COMPACT_ATOMS: atom_id res chain seq x y z
N MET A 1 -22.94 -20.98 -0.79
CA MET A 1 -22.04 -19.99 -1.43
C MET A 1 -22.91 -19.04 -2.23
N ASP A 2 -22.89 -17.75 -1.93
CA ASP A 2 -23.71 -16.74 -2.61
C ASP A 2 -23.04 -16.39 -3.96
N GLN A 3 -23.57 -16.91 -5.07
CA GLN A 3 -23.08 -16.62 -6.41
C GLN A 3 -23.79 -15.36 -6.95
N GLN A 4 -23.04 -14.42 -7.51
CA GLN A 4 -23.59 -13.21 -8.13
C GLN A 4 -23.16 -13.12 -9.60
N ILE A 5 -24.06 -12.58 -10.43
CA ILE A 5 -23.78 -12.33 -11.85
C ILE A 5 -23.10 -10.96 -11.97
N CYS A 6 -21.97 -10.91 -12.67
CA CYS A 6 -21.29 -9.64 -12.93
C CYS A 6 -22.06 -8.84 -13.98
N ARG A 7 -22.48 -7.60 -13.65
CA ARG A 7 -23.22 -6.73 -14.58
C ARG A 7 -22.45 -6.37 -15.86
N SER A 8 -21.11 -6.47 -15.85
CA SER A 8 -20.29 -6.09 -17.01
C SER A 8 -20.04 -7.25 -17.97
N CYS A 9 -19.80 -8.47 -17.46
CA CYS A 9 -19.47 -9.63 -18.30
C CYS A 9 -20.53 -10.74 -18.28
N ASN A 10 -21.63 -10.59 -17.52
CA ASN A 10 -22.69 -11.57 -17.32
C ASN A 10 -22.22 -12.96 -16.86
N LYS A 11 -21.00 -13.06 -16.33
CA LYS A 11 -20.47 -14.29 -15.77
C LYS A 11 -20.74 -14.36 -14.27
N GLU A 12 -21.02 -15.56 -13.80
CA GLU A 12 -21.19 -15.87 -12.39
C GLU A 12 -19.84 -15.81 -11.68
N TYR A 13 -19.80 -15.19 -10.50
CA TYR A 13 -18.62 -15.14 -9.66
C TYR A 13 -19.00 -15.21 -8.19
N ILE A 14 -18.02 -15.61 -7.37
CA ILE A 14 -18.19 -15.72 -5.92
C ILE A 14 -18.24 -14.32 -5.32
N LYS A 15 -19.32 -14.01 -4.60
CA LYS A 15 -19.62 -12.68 -4.04
C LYS A 15 -18.55 -12.11 -3.11
N GLU A 16 -17.73 -12.99 -2.54
CA GLU A 16 -16.64 -12.65 -1.61
C GLU A 16 -15.45 -11.94 -2.29
N MET A 17 -15.39 -11.94 -3.63
CA MET A 17 -14.31 -11.27 -4.36
C MET A 17 -14.61 -9.77 -4.58
N PRO A 18 -13.65 -8.87 -4.29
CA PRO A 18 -13.82 -7.43 -4.44
C PRO A 18 -13.89 -6.97 -5.91
N ALA A 19 -13.39 -7.79 -6.83
CA ALA A 19 -13.41 -7.58 -8.26
C ALA A 19 -13.86 -8.85 -8.98
N CYS A 20 -14.52 -8.70 -10.12
CA CYS A 20 -14.88 -9.85 -10.94
C CYS A 20 -13.61 -10.50 -11.52
N PRO A 21 -13.39 -11.81 -11.35
CA PRO A 21 -12.19 -12.50 -11.84
C PRO A 21 -12.11 -12.58 -13.37
N HIS A 22 -13.24 -12.37 -14.06
CA HIS A 22 -13.31 -12.49 -15.52
C HIS A 22 -13.08 -11.18 -16.27
N CYS A 23 -13.47 -10.05 -15.69
CA CYS A 23 -13.39 -8.75 -16.35
C CYS A 23 -12.65 -7.68 -15.53
N GLY A 24 -12.23 -7.99 -14.31
CA GLY A 24 -11.53 -7.05 -13.43
C GLY A 24 -12.39 -5.89 -12.92
N THR A 25 -13.66 -5.81 -13.32
CA THR A 25 -14.57 -4.75 -12.87
C THR A 25 -14.82 -4.86 -11.37
N HIS A 26 -14.55 -3.78 -10.64
CA HIS A 26 -14.85 -3.68 -9.22
C HIS A 26 -16.36 -3.76 -8.97
N ARG A 27 -16.75 -4.49 -7.94
CA ARG A 27 -18.16 -4.72 -7.60
C ARG A 27 -18.88 -3.44 -7.15
N ASN A 28 -18.15 -2.50 -6.56
CA ASN A 28 -18.68 -1.18 -6.19
C ASN A 28 -18.08 -0.12 -7.12
N PRO A 29 -18.89 0.51 -8.01
CA PRO A 29 -18.42 1.56 -8.90
C PRO A 29 -17.99 2.84 -8.16
N ASN A 30 -18.30 2.95 -6.86
CA ASN A 30 -17.95 4.09 -6.01
C ASN A 30 -16.66 3.90 -5.19
N ILE A 31 -15.80 2.91 -5.51
CA ILE A 31 -14.49 2.80 -4.85
C ILE A 31 -13.50 3.64 -5.66
N PRO A 32 -13.15 4.86 -5.22
CA PRO A 32 -12.06 5.58 -5.85
C PRO A 32 -10.79 4.73 -5.72
N ASN A 33 -10.08 4.55 -6.83
CA ASN A 33 -8.79 3.87 -6.87
C ASN A 33 -7.77 4.78 -6.18
N TYR A 34 -7.68 4.69 -4.85
CA TYR A 34 -6.78 5.54 -4.10
C TYR A 34 -5.34 5.13 -4.45
N PRO A 35 -4.52 6.06 -4.99
CA PRO A 35 -3.12 5.75 -5.24
C PRO A 35 -2.51 5.40 -3.88
N ARG A 36 -1.99 4.18 -3.75
CA ARG A 36 -1.18 3.80 -2.59
C ARG A 36 0.00 4.76 -2.55
N MET A 37 -0.09 5.77 -1.69
CA MET A 37 0.99 6.70 -1.43
C MET A 37 2.14 5.85 -0.88
N GLY A 38 3.08 5.54 -1.76
CA GLY A 38 4.00 4.44 -1.58
C GLY A 38 4.90 4.68 -0.38
N GLY A 39 5.26 3.60 0.32
CA GLY A 39 6.17 3.62 1.47
C GLY A 39 7.56 4.20 1.19
N GLY A 40 7.84 4.69 -0.02
CA GLY A 40 9.07 5.39 -0.39
C GLY A 40 9.32 6.65 0.45
N ALA A 41 8.28 7.44 0.76
CA ALA A 41 8.43 8.63 1.60
C ALA A 41 8.77 8.27 3.06
N PHE A 42 8.29 7.12 3.55
CA PHE A 42 8.65 6.60 4.86
C PHE A 42 10.08 6.06 4.86
N MET A 43 10.50 5.37 3.78
CA MET A 43 11.86 4.87 3.62
C MET A 43 12.90 5.99 3.56
N THR A 44 12.63 7.10 2.87
CA THR A 44 13.54 8.26 2.83
C THR A 44 13.69 8.93 4.19
N MET A 45 12.58 9.11 4.92
CA MET A 45 12.60 9.63 6.29
C MET A 45 13.42 8.74 7.23
N TRP A 46 13.28 7.41 7.09
CA TRP A 46 14.03 6.43 7.87
C TRP A 46 15.54 6.49 7.62
N ILE A 47 15.96 6.57 6.34
CA ILE A 47 17.38 6.66 5.98
C ILE A 47 18.02 7.91 6.58
N PHE A 48 17.34 9.06 6.46
CA PHE A 48 17.83 10.31 7.03
C PHE A 48 17.95 10.24 8.56
N PHE A 49 16.96 9.64 9.23
CA PHE A 49 16.98 9.44 10.68
C PHE A 49 18.17 8.59 11.14
N VAL A 50 18.47 7.48 10.46
CA VAL A 50 19.63 6.62 10.80
C VAL A 50 20.94 7.38 10.61
N ILE A 51 21.08 8.16 9.54
CA ILE A 51 22.28 8.98 9.30
C ILE A 51 22.48 9.98 10.44
N LEU A 52 21.42 10.68 10.87
CA LEU A 52 21.51 11.62 11.98
C LEU A 52 21.96 10.95 13.28
N ILE A 53 21.40 9.79 13.63
CA ILE A 53 21.81 9.03 14.82
C ILE A 53 23.29 8.66 14.75
N VAL A 54 23.77 8.16 13.60
CA VAL A 54 25.18 7.81 13.42
C VAL A 54 26.08 9.04 13.58
N THR A 55 25.74 10.18 12.96
CA THR A 55 26.51 11.41 13.10
C THR A 55 26.56 11.92 14.54
N LEU A 56 25.45 11.81 15.28
CA LEU A 56 25.36 12.21 16.69
C LEU A 56 26.22 11.29 17.56
N LEU A 57 26.17 9.98 17.33
CA LEU A 57 27.01 9.01 18.03
C LEU A 57 28.51 9.27 17.75
N ILE A 58 28.89 9.48 16.50
CA ILE A 58 30.28 9.82 16.15
C ILE A 58 30.69 11.10 16.88
N SER A 59 29.87 12.14 16.85
CA SER A 59 30.14 13.39 17.58
C SER A 59 30.35 13.14 19.09
N MET A 60 29.50 12.33 19.71
CA MET A 60 29.59 12.00 21.13
C MET A 60 30.85 11.21 21.48
N PHE A 61 31.25 10.26 20.63
CA PHE A 61 32.43 9.41 20.87
C PHE A 61 33.76 10.05 20.41
N THR A 62 33.72 11.05 19.53
CA THR A 62 34.91 11.74 19.00
C THR A 62 35.28 12.97 19.82
N PHE A 63 34.33 13.58 20.53
CA PHE A 63 34.58 14.61 21.54
C PHE A 63 34.26 14.10 22.96
N PRO A 64 34.98 13.09 23.49
CA PRO A 64 34.99 12.83 24.91
C PRO A 64 35.90 13.87 25.57
N ASP A 65 35.31 14.87 26.21
CA ASP A 65 36.01 15.66 27.23
C ASP A 65 36.32 14.79 28.47
#